data_AF-A0A7J8X7W2-F1
#
_entry.id   AF-A0A7J8X7W2-F1
#
_cell.length_a   1.000
_cell.length_b   1.000
_cell.length_c   1.000
_cell.angle_alpha   90.00
_cell.angle_beta   90.00
_cell.angle_gamma   90.00
#
_symmetry.space_group_name_H-M   'P 1'
#
loop_
_entity.id
_entity.type
_entity.pdbx_description
1 polymer ?
#
loop_
_entity_poly.entity_id
_entity_poly.type
_entity_poly.pdbx_seq_one_letter_code
_entity_poly.pdbx_strand_id
1 'polypeptide(L)'
;MALSRSFVDYCIWGWDNLPRTVLMYYANFLSSPEGYFHTVICNAQEFRNTTVNSDLHFISWDNPPKQHPHLLRLADMQRMIDSNAPFARKFPRDDPVLDKIDSEILSRGSDMFTPGGWCVGSGKNGTDPCTVIGNRTVIRPGPGAKRLEKLISSLLSNDNFRPRQCK
;
A
#
# COMPACT_ATOMS: atom_id res chain seq x y z
N MET A 1 2.41 2.18 -4.84
CA MET A 1 2.75 1.05 -5.74
C MET A 1 3.42 -0.06 -4.94
N ALA A 2 3.11 -1.32 -5.26
CA ALA A 2 3.82 -2.51 -4.78
C ALA A 2 4.34 -3.29 -5.99
N LEU A 3 5.61 -3.69 -5.97
CA LEU A 3 6.27 -4.41 -7.07
C LEU A 3 6.69 -5.79 -6.60
N SER A 4 6.49 -6.80 -7.45
CA SER A 4 6.98 -8.16 -7.16
C SER A 4 8.50 -8.21 -7.27
N ARG A 5 9.12 -9.13 -6.53
CA ARG A 5 10.57 -9.35 -6.60
C ARG A 5 11.02 -9.69 -8.03
N SER A 6 10.28 -10.55 -8.74
CA SER A 6 10.60 -10.95 -10.11
C SER A 6 10.63 -9.78 -11.09
N PHE A 7 9.71 -8.82 -10.94
CA PHE A 7 9.70 -7.62 -11.78
C PHE A 7 10.85 -6.67 -11.42
N VAL A 8 11.16 -6.51 -10.13
CA VAL A 8 12.34 -5.72 -9.71
C VAL A 8 13.63 -6.34 -10.24
N ASP A 9 13.76 -7.67 -10.18
CA ASP A 9 14.90 -8.38 -10.78
C ASP A 9 14.97 -8.10 -12.29
N TYR A 10 13.86 -8.19 -13.01
CA TYR A 10 13.84 -7.84 -14.43
C TYR A 10 14.31 -6.39 -14.71
N CYS A 11 13.94 -5.43 -13.85
CA CYS A 11 14.36 -4.04 -14.00
C CYS A 11 15.86 -3.80 -13.76
N ILE A 12 16.53 -4.62 -12.92
CA ILE A 12 17.94 -4.41 -12.55
C ILE A 12 18.92 -5.33 -13.32
N TRP A 13 18.47 -6.48 -13.81
CA TRP A 13 19.33 -7.46 -14.48
C TRP A 13 19.34 -7.22 -15.98
N GLY A 14 20.53 -7.04 -16.57
CA GLY A 14 20.74 -6.94 -18.01
C GLY A 14 21.46 -5.66 -18.45
N TRP A 15 22.00 -5.71 -19.66
CA TRP A 15 22.84 -4.63 -20.22
C TRP A 15 22.26 -4.03 -21.50
N ASP A 16 21.39 -4.76 -22.20
CA ASP A 16 20.67 -4.32 -23.38
C ASP A 16 19.23 -4.84 -23.31
N ASN A 17 18.41 -4.16 -22.51
CA ASN A 17 17.02 -4.54 -22.26
C ASN A 17 16.10 -3.32 -22.18
N LEU A 18 14.79 -3.57 -22.31
CA LEU A 18 13.76 -2.54 -22.23
C LEU A 18 13.87 -1.67 -20.96
N PRO A 19 14.00 -2.21 -19.73
CA PRO A 19 14.16 -1.40 -18.53
C PRO A 19 15.29 -0.38 -18.60
N ARG A 20 16.45 -0.74 -19.18
CA ARG A 20 17.62 0.15 -19.30
C ARG A 20 17.38 1.23 -20.35
N THR A 21 16.83 0.89 -21.51
CA THR A 21 16.47 1.87 -22.55
C THR A 21 15.47 2.88 -22.03
N VAL A 22 14.43 2.40 -21.35
CA VAL A 22 13.39 3.25 -20.74
C VAL A 22 13.99 4.09 -19.61
N LEU A 23 14.93 3.55 -18.82
CA LEU A 23 15.60 4.29 -17.74
C LEU A 23 16.39 5.49 -18.29
N MET A 24 17.11 5.31 -19.40
CA MET A 24 17.84 6.42 -20.05
C MET A 24 16.91 7.56 -20.47
N TYR A 25 15.71 7.24 -20.96
CA TYR A 25 14.72 8.24 -21.30
C TYR A 25 14.16 8.94 -20.05
N TYR A 26 13.73 8.14 -19.07
CA TYR A 26 13.10 8.65 -17.85
C TYR A 26 14.07 9.36 -16.90
N ALA A 27 15.38 9.19 -17.06
CA ALA A 27 16.39 9.96 -16.32
C ALA A 27 16.32 11.48 -16.59
N ASN A 28 15.76 11.89 -17.73
CA ASN A 28 15.59 13.30 -18.11
C ASN A 28 14.11 13.73 -18.18
N PHE A 29 13.21 12.95 -17.58
CA PHE A 29 11.77 13.20 -17.61
C PHE A 29 11.29 13.78 -16.26
N LEU A 30 10.34 14.73 -16.28
CA LEU A 30 9.76 15.26 -15.04
C LEU A 30 8.87 14.20 -14.38
N SER A 31 8.98 14.03 -13.06
CA SER A 31 8.20 13.03 -12.30
C SER A 31 8.39 11.59 -12.81
N SER A 32 9.62 11.21 -13.16
CA SER A 32 9.96 9.90 -13.73
C SER A 32 9.29 8.69 -13.08
N PRO A 33 9.19 8.59 -11.74
CA PRO A 33 8.56 7.45 -11.08
C PRO A 33 7.07 7.27 -11.40
N GLU A 34 6.39 8.32 -11.87
CA GLU A 34 4.97 8.24 -12.23
C GLU A 34 4.74 7.50 -13.56
N GLY A 35 5.75 7.44 -14.44
CA GLY A 35 5.65 6.78 -15.75
C GLY A 35 6.54 5.55 -15.91
N TYR A 36 7.75 5.55 -15.33
CA TYR A 36 8.79 4.54 -15.60
C TYR A 36 8.28 3.09 -15.44
N PHE A 37 7.79 2.75 -14.23
CA PHE A 37 7.38 1.37 -13.94
C PHE A 37 6.16 0.93 -14.75
N HIS A 38 5.21 1.83 -14.98
CA HIS A 38 4.03 1.57 -15.82
C HIS A 38 4.46 1.24 -17.26
N THR A 39 5.36 2.05 -17.82
CA THR A 39 5.90 1.84 -19.17
C THR A 39 6.64 0.52 -19.27
N VAL A 40 7.53 0.19 -18.34
CA VAL A 40 8.30 -1.07 -18.37
C VAL A 40 7.38 -2.28 -18.21
N ILE A 41 6.49 -2.28 -17.20
CA ILE A 41 5.67 -3.47 -16.89
C ILE A 41 4.63 -3.76 -17.98
N CYS A 42 4.08 -2.73 -18.62
CA CYS A 42 3.10 -2.91 -19.68
C CYS A 42 3.71 -3.36 -21.01
N ASN A 43 5.00 -3.12 -21.23
CA ASN A 43 5.70 -3.45 -22.48
C ASN A 43 6.64 -4.67 -22.35
N ALA A 44 6.72 -5.29 -21.17
CA ALA A 44 7.43 -6.54 -20.98
C ALA A 44 6.47 -7.74 -21.10
N GLN A 45 6.71 -8.61 -22.07
CA GLN A 45 5.80 -9.71 -22.42
C GLN A 45 5.53 -10.65 -21.23
N GLU A 46 6.54 -10.89 -20.39
CA GLU A 46 6.42 -11.77 -19.22
C GLU A 46 5.56 -11.17 -18.09
N PHE A 47 5.43 -9.84 -18.04
CA PHE A 47 4.80 -9.13 -16.90
C PHE A 47 3.49 -8.44 -17.25
N ARG A 48 3.23 -8.14 -18.53
CA ARG A 48 2.07 -7.37 -18.99
C ARG A 48 0.74 -7.87 -18.42
N ASN A 49 0.59 -9.20 -18.33
CA ASN A 49 -0.64 -9.87 -17.84
C ASN A 49 -0.68 -10.07 -16.31
N THR A 50 0.31 -9.57 -15.57
CA THR A 50 0.39 -9.66 -14.10
C THR A 50 0.03 -8.35 -13.40
N THR A 51 -0.38 -7.34 -14.17
CA THR A 51 -0.68 -6.01 -13.66
C THR A 51 -2.05 -5.95 -13.00
N VAL A 52 -2.10 -5.39 -11.79
CA VAL A 52 -3.33 -5.04 -11.07
C VAL A 52 -3.41 -3.51 -11.05
N ASN A 53 -4.50 -2.93 -11.54
CA ASN A 53 -4.68 -1.47 -11.59
C ASN A 53 -5.07 -0.90 -10.22
N SER A 54 -4.16 -1.02 -9.26
CA SER A 54 -4.23 -0.43 -7.93
C SER A 54 -2.83 -0.33 -7.36
N ASP A 55 -2.51 0.79 -6.72
CA ASP A 55 -1.23 1.00 -6.07
C ASP A 55 -1.27 0.74 -4.55
N LEU A 56 -2.41 0.22 -4.07
CA LEU A 56 -2.78 -0.10 -2.68
C LEU A 56 -2.91 1.10 -1.73
N HIS A 57 -2.94 2.32 -2.25
CA HIS A 57 -3.12 3.53 -1.43
C HIS A 57 -4.53 4.10 -1.57
N PHE A 58 -5.07 4.60 -0.47
CA PHE A 58 -6.11 5.61 -0.49
C PHE A 58 -5.47 6.99 -0.65
N ILE A 59 -5.83 7.69 -1.73
CA ILE A 59 -5.38 9.05 -2.04
C ILE A 59 -6.62 9.86 -2.43
N SER A 60 -6.83 10.99 -1.76
CA SER A 60 -7.91 11.93 -2.09
C SER A 60 -7.32 13.14 -2.79
N TRP A 61 -8.04 13.70 -3.76
CA TRP A 61 -7.68 14.93 -4.46
C TRP A 61 -8.80 15.95 -4.32
N ASP A 62 -8.42 17.23 -4.25
CA ASP A 62 -9.36 18.34 -4.35
C ASP A 62 -9.98 18.41 -5.75
N ASN A 63 -11.11 19.11 -5.90
CA ASN A 63 -11.70 19.43 -7.19
C ASN A 63 -11.84 20.97 -7.34
N PRO A 64 -11.09 21.62 -8.24
CA PRO A 64 -10.11 21.05 -9.17
C PRO A 64 -8.86 20.47 -8.46
N PRO A 65 -8.16 19.50 -9.07
CA PRO A 65 -6.98 18.89 -8.46
C PRO A 65 -5.84 19.90 -8.35
N LYS A 66 -5.16 19.87 -7.19
CA LYS A 66 -3.93 20.63 -6.93
C LYS A 66 -2.70 19.83 -7.34
N GLN A 67 -1.50 20.41 -7.23
CA GLN A 67 -0.23 19.71 -7.46
C GLN A 67 0.03 18.56 -6.47
N HIS A 68 -0.52 18.66 -5.26
CA HIS A 68 -0.38 17.64 -4.23
C HIS A 68 -1.74 17.11 -3.78
N PRO A 69 -1.83 15.83 -3.36
CA PRO A 69 -3.07 15.27 -2.84
C PRO A 69 -3.63 16.07 -1.66
N HIS A 70 -4.94 15.95 -1.46
CA HIS A 70 -5.63 16.48 -0.28
C HIS A 70 -5.02 15.91 1.00
N LEU A 71 -4.91 16.76 2.02
CA LEU A 71 -4.41 16.37 3.32
C LEU A 71 -5.53 15.69 4.12
N LEU A 72 -5.37 14.40 4.36
CA LEU A 72 -6.35 13.56 5.04
C LEU A 72 -6.43 13.94 6.53
N ARG A 73 -7.65 14.18 7.01
CA ARG A 73 -7.96 14.52 8.41
C ARG A 73 -9.00 13.56 9.00
N LEU A 74 -9.40 13.77 10.24
CA LEU A 74 -10.45 12.98 10.90
C LEU A 74 -11.75 12.86 10.09
N ALA A 75 -12.14 13.91 9.37
CA ALA A 75 -13.33 13.91 8.50
C ALA A 75 -13.23 12.87 7.36
N ASP A 76 -12.02 12.45 7.00
CA ASP A 76 -11.75 11.51 5.92
C ASP A 76 -11.62 10.06 6.41
N MET A 77 -11.65 9.84 7.73
CA MET A 77 -11.37 8.54 8.37
C MET A 77 -12.28 7.43 7.85
N GLN A 78 -13.58 7.69 7.76
CA GLN A 78 -14.53 6.69 7.27
C GLN A 78 -14.24 6.32 5.81
N ARG A 79 -13.94 7.30 4.95
CA ARG A 79 -13.57 7.04 3.54
C ARG A 79 -12.29 6.22 3.42
N MET A 80 -11.30 6.48 4.29
CA MET A 80 -10.08 5.66 4.34
C MET A 80 -10.41 4.21 4.67
N ILE A 81 -11.23 3.96 5.71
CA ILE A 81 -11.61 2.60 6.13
C ILE A 81 -12.40 1.89 5.03
N ASP A 82 -13.40 2.56 4.46
CA ASP A 82 -14.31 2.01 3.45
C ASP A 82 -13.58 1.65 2.14
N SER A 83 -12.48 2.33 1.84
CA SER A 83 -11.65 2.02 0.68
C SER A 83 -11.00 0.62 0.75
N ASN A 84 -10.91 0.04 1.96
CA ASN A 84 -10.19 -1.19 2.27
C ASN A 84 -8.68 -1.15 1.93
N ALA A 85 -8.12 0.00 1.52
CA ALA A 85 -6.71 0.12 1.20
C ALA A 85 -5.85 -0.01 2.46
N PRO A 86 -4.73 -0.75 2.42
CA PRO A 86 -3.85 -0.91 3.57
C PRO A 86 -3.02 0.35 3.88
N PHE A 87 -2.87 1.26 2.91
CA PHE A 87 -2.10 2.50 3.06
C PHE A 87 -2.94 3.71 2.67
N ALA A 88 -2.60 4.88 3.23
CA ALA A 88 -3.23 6.15 2.88
C ALA A 88 -2.20 7.28 2.92
N ARG A 89 -2.40 8.32 2.11
CA ARG A 89 -1.58 9.55 2.13
C ARG A 89 -2.32 10.74 1.53
N LYS A 90 -1.97 11.98 1.85
CA LYS A 90 -0.96 12.44 2.83
C LYS A 90 -1.64 12.94 4.10
N PHE A 91 -0.95 12.83 5.24
CA PHE A 91 -1.42 13.36 6.51
C PHE A 91 -0.67 14.65 6.85
N PRO A 92 -1.33 15.67 7.44
CA PRO A 92 -0.61 16.75 8.08
C PRO A 92 0.26 16.23 9.22
N ARG A 93 1.36 16.93 9.49
CA ARG A 93 2.22 16.63 10.63
C ARG A 93 1.45 16.90 11.92
N ASP A 94 1.58 16.01 12.90
CA ASP A 94 1.01 16.13 14.24
C ASP A 94 -0.53 16.30 14.25
N ASP A 95 -1.23 15.79 13.22
CA ASP A 95 -2.69 15.83 13.13
C ASP A 95 -3.33 14.68 13.94
N PRO A 96 -4.42 14.94 14.71
CA PRO A 96 -5.09 13.92 15.54
C PRO A 96 -5.62 12.70 14.78
N VAL A 97 -5.72 12.76 13.45
CA VAL A 97 -6.05 11.59 12.62
C VAL A 97 -5.04 10.46 12.80
N LEU A 98 -3.77 10.76 13.05
CA LEU A 98 -2.73 9.74 13.26
C LEU A 98 -2.95 9.00 14.58
N ASP A 99 -3.30 9.70 15.66
CA ASP A 99 -3.66 9.10 16.94
C ASP A 99 -4.91 8.22 16.83
N LYS A 100 -5.87 8.65 15.99
CA LYS A 100 -7.09 7.89 15.70
C LYS A 100 -6.80 6.60 14.93
N ILE A 101 -5.90 6.65 13.95
CA ILE A 101 -5.43 5.46 13.23
C ILE A 101 -4.72 4.51 14.21
N ASP A 102 -3.85 5.02 15.06
CA ASP A 102 -3.11 4.21 16.02
C ASP A 102 -4.05 3.48 16.99
N SER A 103 -4.98 4.21 17.59
CA SER A 103 -5.90 3.65 18.59
C SER A 103 -6.96 2.73 17.97
N GLU A 104 -7.59 3.11 16.86
CA GLU A 104 -8.75 2.38 16.32
C GLU A 104 -8.39 1.32 15.27
N ILE A 105 -7.34 1.54 14.49
CA ILE A 105 -6.96 0.65 13.38
C ILE A 105 -5.82 -0.26 13.76
N LEU A 106 -4.81 0.28 14.44
CA LEU A 106 -3.60 -0.46 14.85
C LEU A 106 -3.69 -0.97 16.28
N SER A 107 -4.70 -0.56 17.05
CA SER A 107 -4.91 -0.97 18.44
C SER A 107 -3.67 -0.74 19.31
N ARG A 108 -3.01 0.41 19.12
CA ARG A 108 -1.86 0.86 19.91
C ARG A 108 -2.12 2.25 20.49
N GLY A 109 -1.54 2.53 21.63
CA GLY A 109 -1.51 3.85 22.24
C GLY A 109 -0.18 4.55 22.00
N SER A 110 0.00 5.70 22.67
CA SER A 110 1.26 6.45 22.62
C SER A 110 2.44 5.56 23.00
N ASP A 111 3.53 5.67 22.24
CA ASP A 111 4.79 4.97 22.51
C ASP A 111 4.72 3.43 22.53
N MET A 112 3.62 2.86 22.02
CA MET A 112 3.46 1.41 21.88
C MET A 112 3.61 0.97 20.43
N PHE A 113 4.15 -0.23 20.25
CA PHE A 113 4.17 -0.91 18.97
C PHE A 113 2.78 -1.46 18.61
N THR A 114 2.47 -1.56 17.32
CA THR A 114 1.28 -2.27 16.84
C THR A 114 1.35 -3.74 17.28
N PRO A 115 0.37 -4.24 18.05
CA PRO A 115 0.36 -5.64 18.46
C PRO A 115 0.23 -6.60 17.28
N GLY A 116 1.01 -7.67 17.32
CA GLY A 116 1.03 -8.70 16.28
C GLY A 116 0.75 -10.10 16.81
N GLY A 117 0.79 -11.09 15.92
CA GLY A 117 0.59 -12.50 16.28
C GLY A 117 1.63 -13.06 17.28
N TRP A 118 2.75 -12.34 17.45
CA TRP A 118 3.82 -12.65 18.38
C TRP A 118 3.60 -12.09 19.80
N CYS A 119 2.59 -11.23 20.01
CA CYS A 119 2.27 -10.71 21.33
C CYS A 119 1.37 -11.70 22.08
N VAL A 120 1.94 -12.41 23.07
CA VAL A 120 1.27 -13.51 23.79
C VAL A 120 0.98 -13.17 25.25
N GLY A 121 1.30 -11.96 25.69
CA GLY A 121 0.95 -11.44 27.00
C GLY A 121 -0.56 -11.30 27.18
N SER A 122 -0.99 -11.09 28.42
CA SER A 122 -2.38 -10.77 28.69
C SER A 122 -2.68 -9.36 28.22
N GLY A 123 -3.84 -9.15 27.57
CA GLY A 123 -4.42 -7.83 27.33
C GLY A 123 -5.43 -7.42 28.40
N LYS A 124 -5.57 -8.21 29.49
CA LYS A 124 -6.56 -7.94 30.54
C LYS A 124 -6.20 -6.65 31.27
N ASN A 125 -7.22 -5.87 31.64
CA ASN A 125 -7.06 -4.60 32.36
C ASN A 125 -6.18 -3.56 31.62
N GLY A 126 -6.10 -3.63 30.29
CA GLY A 126 -5.32 -2.67 29.48
C GLY A 126 -3.81 -2.88 29.56
N THR A 127 -3.35 -4.05 30.02
CA THR A 127 -1.93 -4.42 29.93
C THR A 127 -1.51 -4.61 28.48
N ASP A 128 -0.29 -4.21 28.14
CA ASP A 128 0.25 -4.38 26.79
C ASP A 128 0.55 -5.87 26.53
N PRO A 129 -0.15 -6.52 25.58
CA PRO A 129 0.07 -7.93 25.26
C PRO A 129 1.47 -8.20 24.68
N CYS A 130 2.18 -7.17 24.20
CA CYS A 130 3.52 -7.29 23.62
C CYS A 130 4.64 -7.27 24.67
N THR A 131 4.31 -7.11 25.96
CA THR A 131 5.26 -7.30 27.08
C THR A 131 5.83 -8.72 27.14
N VAL A 132 5.07 -9.70 26.65
CA VAL A 132 5.54 -11.09 26.48
C VAL A 132 5.55 -11.43 24.99
N ILE A 133 6.75 -11.61 24.46
CA ILE A 133 6.97 -11.93 23.05
C ILE A 133 7.10 -13.44 22.88
N GLY A 134 6.19 -14.02 22.11
CA GLY A 134 6.24 -15.41 21.69
C GLY A 134 7.01 -15.60 20.38
N ASN A 135 6.56 -16.56 19.56
CA ASN A 135 7.18 -16.81 18.27
C ASN A 135 6.90 -15.65 17.28
N ARG A 136 7.98 -15.00 16.82
CA ARG A 136 7.95 -13.86 15.88
C ARG A 136 7.47 -14.20 14.48
N THR A 137 7.46 -15.48 14.11
CA THR A 137 6.98 -15.94 12.79
C THR A 137 5.47 -16.18 12.75
N VAL A 138 4.78 -16.08 13.88
CA VAL A 138 3.33 -16.32 13.95
C VAL A 138 2.60 -15.12 13.35
N ILE A 139 1.86 -15.37 12.28
CA ILE A 139 0.98 -14.40 11.63
C ILE A 139 -0.46 -14.72 12.01
N ARG A 140 -1.19 -13.75 12.55
CA ARG A 140 -2.61 -13.87 12.88
C ARG A 140 -3.42 -12.79 12.14
N PRO A 141 -4.34 -13.15 11.23
CA PRO A 141 -5.15 -12.18 10.52
C PRO A 141 -6.05 -11.38 11.47
N GLY A 142 -5.86 -10.06 11.49
CA GLY A 142 -6.73 -9.11 12.20
C GLY A 142 -7.81 -8.50 11.30
N PRO A 143 -8.58 -7.51 11.80
CA PRO A 143 -9.56 -6.77 11.01
C PRO A 143 -8.96 -6.11 9.75
N GLY A 144 -7.71 -5.61 9.84
CA GLY A 144 -6.98 -5.06 8.69
C GLY A 144 -6.70 -6.10 7.60
N ALA A 145 -6.37 -7.33 7.97
CA ALA A 145 -6.16 -8.41 7.01
C ALA A 145 -7.46 -8.76 6.26
N LYS A 146 -8.61 -8.76 6.96
CA LYS A 146 -9.93 -8.96 6.34
C LYS A 146 -10.30 -7.84 5.36
N ARG A 147 -9.96 -6.58 5.68
CA ARG A 147 -10.16 -5.46 4.74
C ARG A 147 -9.29 -5.64 3.49
N LEU A 148 -8.01 -5.96 3.68
CA LEU A 148 -7.11 -6.22 2.57
C LEU A 148 -7.59 -7.38 1.69
N GLU A 149 -8.04 -8.48 2.30
CA GLU A 149 -8.63 -9.62 1.58
C GLU A 149 -9.82 -9.19 0.70
N LYS A 150 -10.74 -8.37 1.22
CA LYS A 150 -11.86 -7.82 0.44
C LYS A 150 -11.39 -7.00 -0.74
N LEU A 151 -10.40 -6.11 -0.54
CA LEU A 151 -9.82 -5.31 -1.61
C LEU A 151 -9.20 -6.20 -2.70
N ILE A 152 -8.33 -7.12 -2.30
CA ILE A 152 -7.64 -8.02 -3.25
C ILE A 152 -8.62 -8.88 -4.02
N SER A 153 -9.64 -9.43 -3.35
CA SER A 153 -10.68 -10.24 -3.99
C SER A 153 -11.46 -9.45 -5.03
N SER A 154 -11.78 -8.18 -4.74
CA SER A 154 -12.44 -7.27 -5.67
C SER A 154 -11.55 -6.93 -6.87
N LEU A 155 -10.27 -6.60 -6.62
CA LEU A 155 -9.31 -6.23 -7.67
C LEU A 155 -9.01 -7.40 -8.63
N LEU A 156 -9.01 -8.62 -8.11
CA LEU A 156 -8.72 -9.85 -8.87
C LEU A 156 -9.97 -10.51 -9.47
N SER A 157 -11.16 -9.93 -9.30
CA SER A 157 -12.38 -10.45 -9.91
C SER A 157 -12.31 -10.37 -11.45
N ASN A 158 -12.99 -11.27 -12.16
CA ASN A 158 -12.99 -11.30 -13.62
C ASN A 158 -13.43 -9.95 -14.24
N ASP A 159 -14.42 -9.30 -13.61
CA ASP A 159 -14.98 -8.03 -14.10
C ASP A 159 -14.02 -6.83 -13.90
N ASN A 160 -13.08 -6.93 -12.96
CA ASN A 160 -12.14 -5.84 -12.68
C ASN A 160 -10.74 -6.10 -13.25
N PHE A 161 -10.22 -7.31 -13.09
CA PHE A 161 -8.82 -7.61 -13.40
C PHE A 161 -8.56 -7.55 -14.91
N ARG A 162 -9.28 -8.34 -15.70
CA ARG A 162 -9.03 -8.48 -17.15
C ARG A 162 -9.24 -7.19 -17.94
N PRO A 163 -10.32 -6.42 -17.72
CA PRO A 163 -10.55 -5.20 -18.49
C PRO A 163 -9.59 -4.05 -18.16
N ARG A 164 -8.88 -4.12 -17.02
CA ARG A 164 -8.01 -3.06 -16.51
C ARG A 164 -6.51 -3.39 -16.62
N GLN A 165 -6.14 -4.40 -17.41
CA GLN A 165 -4.75 -4.71 -17.71
C GLN A 165 -4.17 -3.77 -18.78
N CYS A 166 -2.85 -3.78 -18.91
CA CYS A 166 -2.13 -3.09 -19.98
C CYS A 166 -2.60 -3.52 -21.38
N LYS A 167 -2.87 -2.55 -22.25
CA LYS A 167 -3.29 -2.73 -23.64
C LYS A 167 -2.14 -2.80 -24.63
#